data_AF-A0A2Z2KTB0-F1
#
_entry.id   AF-A0A2Z2KTB0-F1
#
_cell.length_a   1.000
_cell.length_b   1.000
_cell.length_c   1.000
_cell.angle_alpha   90.00
_cell.angle_beta   90.00
_cell.angle_gamma   90.00
#
_symmetry.space_group_name_H-M   'P 1'
#
loop_
_entity.id
_entity.type
_entity.pdbx_description
1 polymer ?
#
loop_
_entity_poly.entity_id
_entity_poly.type
_entity_poly.pdbx_seq_one_letter_code
_entity_poly.pdbx_strand_id
1 'polypeptide(L)'
;MEPGKELDGKFANLINYISLTTCLNIDGSFGHIPQYSSTWEGMRLVVDEMISRDWWPRIEMSGRVWYLANFWNCKNNKESKVEVQETMPFAIIMAAIDILEKEKTLNK
;
A
#
# COMPACT_ATOMS: atom_id res chain seq x y z
N MET A 1 -8.52 7.60 -7.65
CA MET A 1 -7.11 7.97 -7.90
C MET A 1 -6.56 6.87 -8.77
N GLU A 2 -5.91 7.22 -9.88
CA GLU A 2 -5.34 6.25 -10.81
C GLU A 2 -4.02 5.65 -10.29
N PRO A 3 -3.62 4.44 -10.72
CA PRO A 3 -2.28 3.92 -10.45
C PRO A 3 -1.21 4.83 -11.05
N GLY A 4 -0.11 5.01 -10.32
CA GLY A 4 1.04 5.82 -10.74
C GLY A 4 1.57 6.73 -9.64
N LYS A 5 2.38 7.72 -10.07
CA LYS A 5 3.23 8.54 -9.19
C LYS A 5 2.50 9.19 -8.01
N GLU A 6 1.29 9.69 -8.22
CA GLU A 6 0.52 10.36 -7.16
C GLU A 6 0.12 9.38 -6.06
N LEU A 7 -0.40 8.20 -6.45
CA LEU A 7 -0.80 7.15 -5.53
C LEU A 7 0.40 6.53 -4.81
N ASP A 8 1.48 6.27 -5.55
CA ASP A 8 2.74 5.76 -5.00
C ASP A 8 3.34 6.76 -3.98
N GLY A 9 3.30 8.06 -4.31
CA GLY A 9 3.72 9.13 -3.42
C GLY A 9 2.86 9.25 -2.16
N LYS A 10 1.54 9.05 -2.29
CA LYS A 10 0.62 9.04 -1.15
C LYS A 10 0.96 7.91 -0.16
N PHE A 11 1.15 6.69 -0.66
CA PHE A 11 1.57 5.56 0.18
C PHE A 11 2.94 5.82 0.82
N ALA A 12 3.93 6.25 0.03
CA ALA A 12 5.28 6.58 0.54
C ALA A 12 5.24 7.60 1.69
N ASN A 13 4.38 8.61 1.60
CA ASN A 13 4.21 9.60 2.67
C ASN A 13 3.57 8.99 3.93
N LEU A 14 2.57 8.12 3.79
CA LEU A 14 1.89 7.48 4.91
C LEU A 14 2.83 6.59 5.73
N ILE A 15 3.77 5.92 5.07
CA ILE A 15 4.77 5.06 5.73
C ILE A 15 6.03 5.83 6.15
N ASN A 16 6.06 7.15 5.93
CA ASN A 16 7.21 8.01 6.19
C ASN A 16 8.49 7.55 5.47
N TYR A 17 8.35 7.10 4.21
CA TYR A 17 9.41 6.51 3.39
C TYR A 17 10.69 7.37 3.35
N ILE A 18 10.55 8.70 3.27
CA ILE A 18 11.69 9.63 3.22
C ILE A 18 12.57 9.53 4.48
N SER A 19 12.00 9.25 5.64
CA SER A 19 12.77 9.00 6.87
C SER A 19 13.41 7.61 6.93
N LEU A 20 12.87 6.66 6.15
CA LEU A 20 13.28 5.26 6.13
C LEU A 20 14.34 4.97 5.04
N THR A 21 14.48 5.83 4.04
CA THR A 21 15.48 5.65 2.97
C THR A 21 16.73 6.50 3.20
N THR A 22 17.89 5.84 3.19
CA THR A 22 19.21 6.50 3.14
C THR A 22 19.72 6.69 1.72
N CYS A 23 18.93 6.27 0.71
CA CYS A 23 19.34 6.35 -0.69
C CYS A 23 19.05 7.76 -1.21
N LEU A 24 20.09 8.58 -1.29
CA LEU A 24 20.07 9.80 -2.09
C LEU A 24 20.37 9.42 -3.55
N ASN A 25 19.57 9.96 -4.48
CA ASN A 25 19.93 9.97 -5.88
C ASN A 25 21.17 10.86 -6.07
N ILE A 26 21.88 10.67 -7.19
CA ILE A 26 23.12 11.40 -7.53
C ILE A 26 22.89 12.92 -7.59
N ASP A 27 21.66 13.36 -7.87
CA ASP A 27 21.26 14.77 -7.92
C ASP A 27 20.85 15.37 -6.55
N GLY A 28 21.01 14.62 -5.46
CA GLY A 28 20.65 15.05 -4.11
C GLY A 28 19.16 14.98 -3.79
N SER A 29 18.33 14.44 -4.70
CA SER A 29 16.94 14.09 -4.38
C SER A 29 16.87 12.80 -3.58
N PHE A 30 15.91 12.69 -2.65
CA PHE A 30 15.68 11.44 -1.94
C PHE A 30 15.20 10.35 -2.92
N GLY A 31 15.65 9.11 -2.69
CA GLY A 31 15.64 7.99 -3.63
C GLY A 31 14.35 7.74 -4.39
N HIS A 32 14.45 6.99 -5.48
CA HIS A 32 13.30 6.67 -6.33
C HIS A 32 12.16 6.03 -5.51
N ILE A 33 10.98 6.66 -5.52
CA ILE A 33 9.77 6.07 -4.95
C ILE A 33 9.44 4.82 -5.78
N PRO A 34 9.37 3.63 -5.16
CA PRO A 34 8.99 2.41 -5.87
C PRO A 34 7.61 2.55 -6.53
N GLN A 35 7.44 1.84 -7.64
CA GLN A 35 6.18 1.78 -8.38
C GLN A 35 5.18 0.83 -7.70
N TYR A 36 4.75 1.20 -6.49
CA TYR A 36 3.91 0.39 -5.61
C TYR A 36 2.60 -0.06 -6.27
N SER A 37 1.96 0.83 -7.02
CA SER A 37 0.64 0.64 -7.60
C SER A 37 0.62 -0.07 -8.96
N SER A 38 1.79 -0.30 -9.57
CA SER A 38 1.88 -0.73 -10.98
C SER A 38 2.84 -1.89 -11.23
N THR A 39 3.65 -2.30 -10.24
CA THR A 39 4.59 -3.41 -10.37
C THR A 39 4.38 -4.46 -9.29
N TRP A 40 4.70 -5.72 -9.61
CA TRP A 40 4.65 -6.81 -8.62
C TRP A 40 5.64 -6.61 -7.47
N GLU A 41 6.82 -6.07 -7.76
CA GLU A 41 7.83 -5.76 -6.73
C GLU A 41 7.35 -4.62 -5.82
N GLY A 42 6.75 -3.58 -6.40
CA GLY A 42 6.09 -2.53 -5.63
C GLY A 42 4.98 -3.07 -4.72
N MET A 43 4.13 -3.95 -5.25
CA MET A 43 3.08 -4.61 -4.47
C MET A 43 3.66 -5.43 -3.31
N ARG A 44 4.74 -6.17 -3.54
CA ARG A 44 5.43 -6.94 -2.49
C ARG A 44 5.90 -6.03 -1.36
N LEU A 45 6.49 -4.87 -1.68
CA LEU A 45 6.91 -3.88 -0.70
C LEU A 45 5.73 -3.32 0.12
N VAL A 46 4.58 -3.09 -0.50
CA VAL A 46 3.35 -2.69 0.22
C VAL A 46 2.93 -3.78 1.21
N VAL A 47 2.92 -5.03 0.76
CA VAL A 47 2.55 -6.18 1.61
C VAL A 47 3.49 -6.33 2.79
N ASP A 48 4.80 -6.26 2.57
CA ASP A 48 5.81 -6.40 3.63
C ASP A 48 5.65 -5.29 4.69
N GLU A 49 5.43 -4.05 4.25
CA GLU A 49 5.16 -2.93 5.14
C GLU A 49 3.89 -3.15 5.97
N MET A 50 2.80 -3.61 5.36
CA MET A 50 1.56 -3.89 6.08
C MET A 50 1.70 -5.05 7.07
N ILE A 51 2.43 -6.12 6.71
CA ILE A 51 2.73 -7.24 7.61
C ILE A 51 3.55 -6.76 8.81
N SER A 52 4.51 -5.85 8.61
CA SER A 52 5.30 -5.27 9.71
C SER A 52 4.44 -4.51 10.74
N ARG A 53 3.22 -4.10 10.33
CA ARG A 53 2.20 -3.43 11.14
C ARG A 53 1.09 -4.38 11.62
N ASP A 54 1.31 -5.69 11.54
CA ASP A 54 0.35 -6.76 11.86
C ASP A 54 -0.91 -6.79 10.97
N TRP A 55 -0.86 -6.22 9.78
CA TRP A 55 -1.91 -6.34 8.77
C TRP A 55 -1.55 -7.42 7.75
N TRP A 56 -2.29 -8.52 7.79
CA TRP A 56 -2.03 -9.68 6.94
C TRP A 56 -2.90 -9.64 5.68
N PRO A 57 -2.30 -9.75 4.48
CA PRO A 57 -3.06 -9.73 3.25
C PRO A 57 -3.91 -10.99 3.12
N ARG A 58 -5.13 -10.82 2.62
CA ARG A 58 -6.01 -11.89 2.16
C ARG A 58 -6.52 -11.51 0.79
N ILE A 59 -5.91 -12.10 -0.23
CA ILE A 59 -6.22 -11.85 -1.62
C ILE A 59 -7.28 -12.84 -2.06
N GLU A 60 -8.41 -12.32 -2.56
CA GLU A 60 -9.46 -13.14 -3.14
C GLU A 60 -9.71 -12.69 -4.59
N MET A 61 -9.84 -13.66 -5.48
CA MET A 61 -10.30 -13.41 -6.84
C MET A 61 -11.82 -13.56 -6.86
N SER A 62 -12.53 -12.47 -7.13
CA SER A 62 -13.98 -12.46 -7.26
C SER A 62 -14.37 -12.36 -8.75
N GLY A 63 -15.04 -13.39 -9.27
CA GLY A 63 -15.53 -13.38 -10.65
C GLY A 63 -14.44 -13.31 -11.73
N ARG A 64 -14.76 -12.71 -12.89
CA ARG A 64 -13.89 -12.75 -14.10
C ARG A 64 -12.80 -11.67 -14.17
N VAL A 65 -12.91 -10.54 -13.45
CA VAL A 65 -11.95 -9.40 -13.59
C VAL A 65 -11.86 -8.50 -12.34
N TRP A 66 -12.39 -8.90 -11.18
CA TRP A 66 -12.36 -8.05 -9.97
C TRP A 66 -11.32 -8.59 -8.99
N TYR A 67 -10.42 -7.70 -8.55
CA TYR A 67 -9.43 -8.01 -7.54
C TYR A 67 -9.95 -7.49 -6.20
N LEU A 68 -10.19 -8.42 -5.26
CA LEU A 68 -10.53 -8.09 -3.90
C LEU A 68 -9.25 -8.18 -3.05
N ALA A 69 -8.69 -7.01 -2.72
CA ALA A 69 -7.60 -6.88 -1.78
C ALA A 69 -8.15 -6.67 -0.38
N ASN A 70 -7.92 -7.65 0.50
CA ASN A 70 -8.27 -7.53 1.90
C ASN A 70 -7.01 -7.53 2.76
N PHE A 71 -7.07 -6.83 3.89
CA PHE A 71 -6.08 -6.94 4.96
C PHE A 71 -6.80 -7.18 6.28
N TRP A 72 -6.30 -8.10 7.09
CA TRP A 72 -6.83 -8.42 8.40
C TRP A 72 -5.78 -8.17 9.48
N ASN A 73 -6.15 -7.47 10.54
CA ASN A 73 -5.36 -7.34 11.74
C ASN A 73 -5.99 -8.14 12.90
N CYS A 74 -5.30 -9.20 13.31
CA CYS A 74 -5.77 -10.10 14.35
C CYS A 74 -5.74 -9.47 15.75
N LYS A 75 -4.90 -8.46 16.00
CA LYS A 75 -4.76 -7.83 17.33
C LYS A 75 -5.98 -6.99 17.70
N ASN A 76 -6.60 -6.34 16.72
CA ASN A 76 -7.73 -5.44 16.92
C ASN A 76 -9.01 -5.91 16.24
N ASN A 77 -8.99 -7.12 15.64
CA ASN A 77 -10.10 -7.72 14.91
C ASN A 77 -10.71 -6.81 13.83
N LYS A 78 -9.86 -6.04 13.13
CA LYS A 78 -10.28 -5.16 12.04
C LYS A 78 -9.94 -5.77 10.68
N GLU A 79 -10.81 -5.54 9.72
CA GLU A 79 -10.63 -5.95 8.33
C GLU A 79 -10.78 -4.72 7.42
N SER A 80 -9.93 -4.63 6.41
CA SER A 80 -10.11 -3.74 5.27
C SER A 80 -10.44 -4.56 4.04
N LYS A 81 -11.37 -4.05 3.23
CA LYS A 81 -11.76 -4.64 1.95
C LYS A 81 -11.79 -3.56 0.89
N VAL A 82 -11.03 -3.75 -0.17
CA VAL A 82 -11.08 -2.90 -1.36
C VAL A 82 -11.21 -3.77 -2.59
N GLU A 83 -12.23 -3.47 -3.39
CA GLU A 83 -12.52 -4.13 -4.65
C GLU A 83 -12.24 -3.17 -5.80
N VAL A 84 -11.43 -3.59 -6.76
CA VAL A 84 -11.08 -2.78 -7.94
C VAL A 84 -11.11 -3.64 -9.21
N GLN A 85 -11.27 -2.99 -10.36
CA GLN A 85 -11.36 -3.64 -11.67
C GLN A 85 -10.06 -3.54 -12.50
N GLU A 86 -9.03 -2.86 -12.00
CA GLU A 86 -7.79 -2.62 -12.76
C GLU A 86 -6.77 -3.75 -12.59
N THR A 87 -6.01 -3.75 -11.49
CA THR A 87 -4.88 -4.67 -11.28
C THR A 87 -4.70 -5.02 -9.80
N MET A 88 -4.04 -6.15 -9.52
CA MET A 88 -3.73 -6.56 -8.14
C MET A 88 -2.84 -5.56 -7.38
N PRO A 89 -1.74 -5.03 -7.96
CA PRO A 89 -0.93 -4.01 -7.28
C PRO A 89 -1.74 -2.77 -6.90
N PHE A 90 -2.63 -2.32 -7.78
CA PHE A 90 -3.53 -1.21 -7.51
C PHE A 90 -4.52 -1.53 -6.38
N ALA A 91 -5.12 -2.71 -6.38
CA ALA A 91 -6.03 -3.15 -5.32
C ALA A 91 -5.34 -3.11 -3.94
N ILE A 92 -4.13 -3.67 -3.88
CA ILE A 92 -3.35 -3.81 -2.64
C ILE A 92 -2.96 -2.45 -2.08
N ILE A 93 -2.42 -1.54 -2.89
CA ILE A 93 -2.01 -0.23 -2.41
C ILE A 93 -3.22 0.61 -1.95
N MET A 94 -4.36 0.49 -2.62
CA MET A 94 -5.59 1.19 -2.23
C MET A 94 -6.08 0.70 -0.86
N ALA A 95 -6.10 -0.61 -0.63
CA ALA A 95 -6.45 -1.19 0.68
C ALA A 95 -5.49 -0.75 1.79
N ALA A 96 -4.18 -0.71 1.51
CA ALA A 96 -3.17 -0.27 2.45
C ALA A 96 -3.31 1.22 2.81
N ILE A 97 -3.52 2.09 1.82
CA ILE A 97 -3.72 3.52 2.03
C ILE A 97 -4.95 3.78 2.91
N ASP A 98 -6.08 3.13 2.64
CA ASP A 98 -7.31 3.30 3.42
C ASP A 98 -7.10 2.94 4.90
N ILE A 99 -6.36 1.86 5.18
CA ILE A 99 -5.98 1.49 6.55
C ILE A 99 -5.11 2.57 7.20
N LEU A 100 -4.01 2.94 6.54
CA LEU A 100 -3.02 3.86 7.10
C LEU A 100 -3.60 5.26 7.35
N GLU A 101 -4.52 5.73 6.50
CA GLU A 101 -5.24 6.99 6.72
C GLU A 101 -6.15 6.95 7.94
N LYS A 102 -6.86 5.84 8.15
CA LYS A 102 -7.70 5.63 9.34
C LYS A 102 -6.86 5.57 10.61
N GLU A 103 -5.72 4.87 10.58
CA GLU A 103 -4.80 4.79 11.73
C GLU A 103 -4.21 6.17 12.08
N LYS A 104 -3.81 6.96 11.08
CA LYS A 104 -3.24 8.30 11.29
C LYS A 104 -4.27 9.28 11.86
N THR A 105 -5.55 9.10 11.54
CA THR A 105 -6.64 9.95 12.05
C THR A 105 -6.97 9.63 13.51
N LEU A 106 -6.81 8.37 13.94
CA LEU A 106 -7.08 7.96 15.33
C LEU A 106 -5.97 8.37 16.32
N ASN A 107 -4.76 8.68 15.83
CA ASN A 107 -3.60 9.05 16.63
C ASN A 107 -3.34 10.57 16.69
N LYS A 108 -4.27 11.39 16.19
CA LYS A 108 -4.25 12.86 16.32
C LYS A 108 -5.24 13.31 17.38
#